data_AF-A0A6N9ZBD3-F1
#
_entry.id   AF-A0A6N9ZBD3-F1
#
_cell.length_a   1.000
_cell.length_b   1.000
_cell.length_c   1.000
_cell.angle_alpha   90.00
_cell.angle_beta   90.00
_cell.angle_gamma   90.00
#
_symmetry.space_group_name_H-M   'P 1'
#
loop_
_entity.id
_entity.type
_entity.pdbx_description
1 polymer ?
#
loop_
_entity_poly.entity_id
_entity_poly.type
_entity_poly.pdbx_seq_one_letter_code
_entity_poly.pdbx_strand_id
1 'polypeptide(L)' 'MKIKSELGGELSNADVEEFLNDTLERYKDHKPKGIRVSNSIFQRGFDDKYRDIPIAMDPSKYPQDQVEIEFFED' A
#
# COMPACT_ATOMS: atom_id res chain seq x y z
N MET A 1 -5.82 3.50 18.16
CA MET A 1 -4.58 3.88 17.43
C MET A 1 -4.52 3.20 16.06
N LYS A 2 -4.56 3.96 14.95
CA LYS A 2 -4.45 3.39 13.60
C LYS A 2 -3.01 2.98 13.29
N ILE A 3 -2.79 1.76 12.83
CA ILE A 3 -1.48 1.33 12.31
C ILE A 3 -1.42 1.69 10.82
N LYS A 4 -0.40 2.45 10.46
CA LYS A 4 -0.08 2.83 9.09
C LYS A 4 1.37 2.54 8.81
N SER A 5 1.66 2.08 7.60
CA SER A 5 3.01 1.96 7.08
C SER A 5 3.03 2.49 5.67
N GLU A 6 4.09 3.21 5.32
CA GLU A 6 4.24 3.84 4.02
C GLU A 6 5.67 3.69 3.49
N LEU A 7 5.77 3.65 2.17
CA LEU A 7 7.04 3.67 1.43
C LEU A 7 6.89 4.69 0.29
N GLY A 8 7.92 5.51 0.08
CA GLY A 8 7.97 6.50 -0.99
C GLY A 8 9.34 6.54 -1.67
N GLY A 9 9.36 6.90 -2.96
CA GLY A 9 10.59 7.01 -3.74
C GLY A 9 10.35 6.81 -5.24
N GLU A 10 11.38 6.34 -5.95
CA GLU A 10 11.23 5.72 -7.26
C GLU A 10 10.96 4.23 -7.01
N LEU A 11 9.72 3.78 -7.18
CA LEU A 11 9.31 2.43 -6.81
C LEU A 11 8.90 1.68 -8.06
N SER A 12 9.41 0.47 -8.27
CA SER A 12 8.83 -0.51 -9.19
C SER A 12 7.62 -1.20 -8.55
N ASN A 13 6.82 -1.91 -9.36
CA ASN A 13 5.74 -2.73 -8.79
C ASN A 13 6.30 -3.83 -7.88
N ALA A 14 7.49 -4.35 -8.15
CA ALA A 14 8.14 -5.35 -7.30
C ALA A 14 8.49 -4.78 -5.92
N ASP A 15 8.99 -3.53 -5.86
CA ASP A 15 9.29 -2.85 -4.58
C ASP A 15 8.01 -2.64 -3.76
N VAL A 16 6.91 -2.30 -4.43
CA VAL A 16 5.58 -2.18 -3.78
C VAL A 16 5.12 -3.53 -3.23
N GLU A 17 5.27 -4.62 -3.97
CA GLU A 17 4.91 -5.97 -3.53
C GLU A 17 5.77 -6.45 -2.35
N GLU A 18 7.08 -6.24 -2.40
CA GLU A 18 8.02 -6.57 -1.33
C GLU A 18 7.64 -5.83 -0.04
N PHE A 19 7.42 -4.52 -0.14
CA PHE A 19 6.98 -3.69 0.99
C PHE A 19 5.66 -4.19 1.60
N LEU A 20 4.67 -4.52 0.76
CA LEU A 20 3.38 -5.01 1.23
C LEU A 20 3.51 -6.38 1.91
N ASN A 21 4.33 -7.29 1.35
CA ASN A 21 4.59 -8.59 1.96
C ASN A 21 5.24 -8.47 3.34
N ASP A 22 6.29 -7.67 3.44
CA ASP A 22 7.00 -7.44 4.70
C ASP A 22 6.10 -6.79 5.75
N THR A 23 5.28 -5.83 5.32
CA THR A 23 4.36 -5.13 6.22
C THR A 23 3.24 -6.04 6.69
N LEU A 24 2.69 -6.88 5.81
CA LEU A 24 1.66 -7.87 6.18
C LEU A 24 2.20 -8.94 7.12
N GLU A 25 3.44 -9.40 6.95
CA GLU A 25 4.06 -10.35 7.90
C GLU A 25 4.32 -9.67 9.27
N ARG A 26 4.81 -8.43 9.27
CA ARG A 26 5.05 -7.65 10.50
C ARG A 26 3.78 -7.43 11.31
N TYR A 27 2.65 -7.18 10.65
CA TYR A 27 1.35 -6.92 11.27
C TYR A 27 0.35 -8.05 11.05
N LYS A 28 0.81 -9.31 10.98
CA LYS A 28 -0.04 -10.47 10.66
C LYS A 28 -1.22 -10.68 11.62
N ASP A 29 -1.11 -10.19 12.83
CA ASP A 29 -2.16 -10.28 13.84
C ASP A 29 -3.26 -9.22 13.65
N HIS A 30 -3.04 -8.23 12.77
CA HIS A 30 -3.97 -7.14 12.50
C HIS A 30 -4.65 -7.30 11.15
N LYS A 31 -5.94 -6.97 11.09
CA LYS A 31 -6.69 -7.01 9.82
C LYS A 31 -6.33 -5.81 8.92
N PRO A 32 -5.85 -6.00 7.69
CA PRO A 32 -5.64 -4.91 6.76
C PRO A 32 -6.97 -4.26 6.37
N LYS A 33 -6.97 -2.93 6.34
CA LYS A 33 -8.13 -2.11 6.00
C LYS A 33 -8.14 -1.71 4.53
N GLY A 34 -6.97 -1.43 3.96
CA GLY A 34 -6.85 -1.03 2.56
C GLY A 34 -5.46 -0.52 2.24
N ILE A 35 -5.17 -0.47 0.94
CA ILE A 35 -3.92 0.03 0.38
C ILE A 35 -4.22 1.30 -0.40
N ARG A 36 -3.38 2.32 -0.23
CA ARG A 36 -3.41 3.56 -1.02
C ARG A 36 -2.12 3.69 -1.81
N VAL A 37 -2.22 3.96 -3.10
CA VAL A 37 -1.06 4.15 -3.97
C VAL A 37 -1.12 5.49 -4.70
N SER A 38 0.04 6.05 -5.05
CA SER A 38 0.10 7.23 -5.91
C SER A 38 -0.50 6.96 -7.29
N ASN A 39 -0.89 8.02 -7.99
CA ASN A 39 -1.44 7.90 -9.36
C ASN A 39 -0.48 7.19 -10.33
N SER A 40 0.83 7.40 -10.21
CA SER A 40 1.84 6.74 -11.04
C SER A 40 1.93 5.23 -10.81
N ILE A 41 1.80 4.76 -9.56
CA ILE A 41 1.72 3.32 -9.26
C ILE A 41 0.40 2.74 -9.79
N PHE A 42 -0.72 3.44 -9.55
CA PHE A 42 -2.04 2.99 -9.99
C PHE A 42 -2.10 2.83 -11.53
N GLN A 43 -1.59 3.81 -12.28
CA GLN A 43 -1.55 3.78 -13.75
C GLN A 43 -0.64 2.68 -14.32
N ARG A 44 0.24 2.09 -13.51
CA ARG A 44 1.07 0.93 -13.89
C ARG A 44 0.39 -0.42 -13.71
N GLY A 45 -0.90 -0.42 -13.37
CA GLY A 45 -1.70 -1.63 -13.19
C GLY A 45 -1.59 -2.26 -11.80
N PHE A 46 -1.05 -1.53 -10.82
CA PHE A 46 -1.16 -1.92 -9.41
C PHE A 46 -2.50 -1.37 -8.85
N ASP A 47 -3.59 -1.99 -9.30
CA ASP A 47 -4.97 -1.59 -9.06
C ASP A 47 -5.84 -2.76 -8.54
N ASP A 48 -7.14 -2.51 -8.33
CA ASP A 48 -8.14 -3.45 -7.79
C ASP A 48 -7.84 -3.95 -6.35
N LYS A 49 -6.99 -4.98 -6.22
CA LYS A 49 -6.70 -5.61 -4.93
C LYS A 49 -5.34 -6.31 -4.88
N TYR A 50 -4.76 -6.34 -3.68
CA TYR A 50 -3.59 -7.16 -3.36
C TYR A 50 -3.96 -8.17 -2.27
N ARG A 51 -3.95 -9.47 -2.56
CA ARG A 51 -4.35 -10.54 -1.60
C ARG A 51 -5.71 -10.25 -0.93
N ASP A 52 -6.69 -9.87 -1.72
CA ASP A 52 -8.04 -9.46 -1.29
C ASP A 52 -8.14 -8.15 -0.48
N ILE A 53 -7.04 -7.41 -0.35
CA ILE A 53 -7.01 -6.07 0.24
C ILE A 53 -7.27 -5.04 -0.86
N PRO A 54 -8.32 -4.20 -0.77
CA PRO A 54 -8.63 -3.24 -1.82
C PRO A 54 -7.53 -2.20 -1.97
N ILE A 55 -7.19 -1.89 -3.23
CA ILE A 55 -6.26 -0.83 -3.59
C ILE A 55 -7.06 0.37 -4.09
N ALA A 56 -6.75 1.55 -3.56
CA ALA A 56 -7.28 2.82 -4.05
C ALA A 56 -6.15 3.76 -4.45
N MET A 57 -6.36 4.51 -5.52
CA MET A 57 -5.51 5.63 -5.87
C MET A 57 -5.69 6.78 -4.86
N ASP A 58 -4.59 7.40 -4.45
CA ASP A 58 -4.56 8.63 -3.66
C ASP A 58 -3.74 9.71 -4.39
N PRO A 59 -4.40 10.71 -5.03
CA PRO A 59 -3.73 11.79 -5.73
C PRO A 59 -2.80 12.64 -4.87
N SER A 60 -3.00 12.67 -3.54
CA SER A 60 -2.17 13.45 -2.62
C SER A 60 -0.76 12.88 -2.42
N LYS A 61 -0.52 11.66 -2.89
CA LYS A 61 0.77 10.98 -2.83
C LYS A 61 1.73 11.30 -4.00
N TYR A 62 1.28 12.12 -4.96
CA TYR A 62 2.11 12.70 -6.05
C TYR A 62 3.04 13.82 -5.51
N PRO A 63 4.24 14.08 -6.06
CA PRO A 63 4.81 13.64 -7.35
C PRO A 63 5.57 12.32 -7.38
N GLN A 64 5.87 11.74 -6.23
CA GLN A 64 6.68 10.53 -6.15
C GLN A 64 5.81 9.27 -6.16
N ASP A 65 6.43 8.11 -6.42
CA ASP A 65 5.74 6.86 -6.16
C ASP A 65 5.62 6.69 -4.66
N GLN A 66 4.41 6.39 -4.18
CA GLN A 66 4.19 6.05 -2.79
C GLN A 66 3.11 4.99 -2.64
N VAL A 67 3.31 4.10 -1.67
CA VAL A 67 2.34 3.11 -1.22
C VAL A 67 2.15 3.24 0.29
N GLU A 68 0.90 3.15 0.74
CA GLU A 68 0.50 3.12 2.15
C GLU A 68 -0.43 1.92 2.36
N ILE A 69 -0.28 1.22 3.48
CA ILE A 69 -1.25 0.24 3.96
C ILE A 69 -1.73 0.63 5.38
N GLU A 70 -3.05 0.60 5.56
CA GLU A 70 -3.73 0.88 6.83
C GLU A 70 -4.31 -0.41 7.40
N PHE A 71 -4.25 -0.61 8.73
CA PHE A 71 -4.84 -1.75 9.43
C PHE A 71 -5.95 -1.28 10.40
N PHE A 72 -6.89 -2.18 10.70
CA PHE A 72 -7.86 -1.98 11.77
C PHE A 72 -7.17 -2.11 13.14
N GLU A 73 -7.80 -1.51 14.15
CA GLU A 73 -7.42 -1.71 15.55
C GLU A 73 -8.02 -3.03 16.04
N ASP A 74 -7.31 -3.74 16.92
CA ASP A 74 -7.80 -4.94 17.62
C ASP A 74 -8.85 -4.59 18.69
#